data_AF-A0A2K5RKY2-F1
#
_entry.id   AF-A0A2K5RKY2-F1
#
_cell.length_a   1.000
_cell.length_b   1.000
_cell.length_c   1.000
_cell.angle_alpha   90.00
_cell.angle_beta   90.00
_cell.angle_gamma   90.00
#
_symmetry.space_group_name_H-M   'P 1'
#
loop_
_entity.id
_entity.type
_entity.pdbx_description
1 polymer ?
#
loop_
_entity_poly.entity_id
_entity_poly.type
_entity_poly.pdbx_seq_one_letter_code
_entity_poly.pdbx_strand_id
1 'polypeptide(L)'
;MKETDREAVATAVQRVAGMLQRPDQLDKVEQYRRREARKKASVEARLKAAIQSQLDGVRTGLSQLHNALNDVKDIQQSLADVSKDWRQSINTIESLKDVKDAVVQHSQLAAAVENLKNIFSVPEIVRETQDLIEQGALLQAHRKLMDLECSRDGLMYEQYRMDSGNTRDMTLIHGYFGSTQGLSDELAKQLWMVLQRSLVTVRRDPTLLVSVVRIIEREEKIDRRILDRKKQTGFVPPGRPKNWKEKMFAILERTVTTRIEGTQADTRESDKMWLVRHLEIIRKYVLDDLIVAKNLMVQCFPPHYEIFKNLLSMYHQALSTRMQELASEDLEANEIVSLLTWVLNTYTRYKDEAQLYKEEHLRNRQHPQCYVQYMIAIINNCQTFKESIVSLKRKYLKNDVEEGVSLSQPNMDGILDAIAKEGCSGLLEEVFLDLEVCLALSSCRFWGRRMGLPHCRLGHGL
;
A
#
# COMPACT_ATOMS: atom_id res chain seq x y z
N MET A 1 65.41 -6.88 4.20
CA MET A 1 66.08 -7.15 2.91
C MET A 1 67.13 -8.25 3.04
N LYS A 2 68.22 -8.07 3.80
CA LYS A 2 69.27 -9.13 3.91
C LYS A 2 68.80 -10.48 4.49
N GLU A 3 67.83 -10.46 5.39
CA GLU A 3 67.29 -11.67 6.03
C GLU A 3 66.28 -12.40 5.13
N THR A 4 65.36 -11.64 4.51
CA THR A 4 64.40 -12.14 3.51
C THR A 4 65.11 -12.71 2.27
N ASP A 5 66.24 -12.12 1.87
CA ASP A 5 67.05 -12.63 0.75
C ASP A 5 67.70 -13.97 1.11
N ARG A 6 68.19 -14.12 2.35
CA ARG A 6 68.77 -15.38 2.84
C ARG A 6 67.73 -16.49 2.92
N GLU A 7 66.53 -16.20 3.41
CA GLU A 7 65.42 -17.15 3.45
C GLU A 7 64.96 -17.55 2.05
N ALA A 8 64.80 -16.59 1.13
CA ALA A 8 64.43 -16.85 -0.25
C ALA A 8 65.47 -17.72 -0.97
N VAL A 9 66.77 -17.47 -0.74
CA VAL A 9 67.86 -18.30 -1.25
C VAL A 9 67.80 -19.71 -0.63
N ALA A 10 67.61 -19.84 0.68
CA ALA A 10 67.51 -21.14 1.34
C ALA A 10 66.33 -21.97 0.80
N THR A 11 65.16 -21.36 0.62
CA THR A 11 63.98 -22.02 0.01
C THR A 11 64.22 -22.37 -1.46
N ALA A 12 64.89 -21.50 -2.22
CA ALA A 12 65.24 -21.77 -3.61
C ALA A 12 66.22 -22.94 -3.74
N VAL A 13 67.21 -23.01 -2.86
CA VAL A 13 68.18 -24.13 -2.78
C VAL A 13 67.46 -25.43 -2.46
N GLN A 14 66.59 -25.46 -1.45
CA GLN A 14 65.78 -26.65 -1.13
C GLN A 14 64.89 -27.08 -2.31
N ARG A 15 64.29 -26.12 -3.01
CA ARG A 15 63.44 -26.37 -4.17
C ARG A 15 64.23 -26.95 -5.35
N VAL A 16 65.42 -26.42 -5.62
CA VAL A 16 66.30 -26.93 -6.69
C VAL A 16 66.83 -28.33 -6.34
N ALA A 17 67.22 -28.54 -5.08
CA ALA A 17 67.63 -29.86 -4.59
C ALA A 17 66.53 -30.92 -4.74
N GLY A 18 65.26 -30.54 -4.50
CA GLY A 18 64.11 -31.42 -4.74
C GLY A 18 63.82 -31.73 -6.21
N MET A 19 64.30 -30.92 -7.15
CA MET A 19 64.07 -31.08 -8.59
C MET A 19 65.13 -31.93 -9.31
N LEU A 20 66.32 -32.10 -8.72
CA LEU A 20 67.48 -32.77 -9.31
C LEU A 20 68.01 -33.87 -8.38
N GLN A 21 67.17 -34.87 -8.09
CA GLN A 21 67.52 -35.96 -7.17
C GLN A 21 68.31 -37.09 -7.82
N ARG A 22 68.29 -37.21 -9.16
CA ARG A 22 68.99 -38.26 -9.91
C ARG A 22 69.82 -37.67 -11.08
N PRO A 23 70.95 -38.30 -11.48
CA PRO A 23 71.87 -37.74 -12.48
C PRO A 23 71.26 -37.55 -13.88
N ASP A 24 70.32 -38.40 -14.28
CA ASP A 24 69.57 -38.35 -15.54
C ASP A 24 68.63 -37.13 -15.66
N GLN A 25 68.39 -36.42 -14.55
CA GLN A 25 67.56 -35.21 -14.53
C GLN A 25 68.33 -33.94 -14.90
N LEU A 26 69.66 -34.01 -15.01
CA LEU A 26 70.51 -32.87 -15.40
C LEU A 26 70.24 -32.40 -16.84
N ASP A 27 69.81 -33.29 -17.73
CA ASP A 27 69.42 -32.96 -19.11
C ASP A 27 68.23 -31.97 -19.17
N LYS A 28 67.42 -31.90 -18.10
CA LYS A 28 66.25 -31.02 -18.00
C LYS A 28 66.57 -29.65 -17.38
N VAL A 29 67.80 -29.40 -16.91
CA VAL A 29 68.20 -28.16 -16.25
C VAL A 29 68.00 -26.94 -17.14
N GLU A 30 68.32 -27.04 -18.43
CA GLU A 30 68.13 -25.95 -19.39
C GLU A 30 66.65 -25.59 -19.56
N GLN A 31 65.77 -26.59 -19.54
CA GLN A 31 64.33 -26.39 -19.59
C GLN A 31 63.81 -25.71 -18.32
N TYR A 32 64.32 -26.10 -17.14
CA TYR A 32 63.98 -25.46 -15.86
C TYR A 32 64.50 -24.03 -15.78
N ARG A 33 65.72 -23.77 -16.25
CA ARG A 33 66.30 -22.41 -16.35
C ARG A 33 65.43 -21.50 -17.21
N ARG A 34 65.01 -21.97 -18.38
CA ARG A 34 64.08 -21.22 -19.26
C ARG A 34 62.70 -21.02 -18.62
N ARG A 35 62.23 -21.95 -17.79
CA ARG A 35 60.96 -21.83 -17.06
C ARG A 35 61.05 -20.77 -15.95
N GLU A 36 62.11 -20.80 -15.14
CA GLU A 36 62.31 -19.82 -14.06
C GLU A 36 62.64 -18.43 -14.62
N ALA A 37 63.38 -18.33 -15.72
CA ALA A 37 63.60 -17.05 -16.43
C ALA A 37 62.28 -16.43 -16.91
N ARG A 38 61.36 -17.24 -17.48
CA ARG A 38 60.03 -16.78 -17.89
C ARG A 38 59.18 -16.34 -16.70
N LYS A 39 59.22 -17.07 -15.58
CA LYS A 39 58.51 -16.67 -14.35
C LYS A 39 59.08 -15.37 -13.77
N LYS A 40 60.39 -15.22 -13.73
CA LYS A 40 61.06 -13.98 -13.30
C LYS A 40 60.64 -12.81 -14.16
N ALA A 41 60.72 -12.93 -15.49
CA ALA A 41 60.28 -11.89 -16.42
C ALA A 41 58.80 -11.53 -16.24
N SER A 42 57.92 -12.51 -16.00
CA SER A 42 56.50 -12.27 -15.72
C SER A 42 56.27 -11.55 -14.39
N VAL A 43 57.01 -11.91 -13.33
CA VAL A 43 56.94 -11.23 -12.02
C VAL A 43 57.46 -9.81 -12.15
N GLU A 44 58.59 -9.59 -12.83
CA GLU A 44 59.15 -8.27 -13.06
C GLU A 44 58.22 -7.38 -13.89
N ALA A 45 57.59 -7.92 -14.94
CA ALA A 45 56.60 -7.19 -15.72
C ALA A 45 55.38 -6.79 -14.88
N ARG A 46 54.85 -7.72 -14.06
CA ARG A 46 53.75 -7.43 -13.14
C ARG A 46 54.12 -6.40 -12.08
N LEU A 47 55.33 -6.48 -11.52
CA LEU A 47 55.83 -5.53 -10.54
C LEU A 47 56.00 -4.13 -11.15
N LYS A 48 56.58 -4.04 -12.36
CA LYS A 48 56.70 -2.77 -13.09
C LYS A 48 55.33 -2.16 -13.39
N ALA A 49 54.39 -2.96 -13.88
CA ALA A 49 53.02 -2.51 -14.14
C ALA A 49 52.32 -2.04 -12.86
N ALA A 50 52.47 -2.77 -11.75
CA ALA A 50 51.90 -2.40 -10.47
C ALA A 50 52.52 -1.10 -9.91
N ILE A 51 53.84 -0.97 -9.96
CA ILE A 51 54.54 0.24 -9.51
C ILE A 51 54.15 1.44 -10.36
N GLN A 52 54.10 1.28 -11.69
CA GLN A 52 53.69 2.34 -12.60
C GLN A 52 52.25 2.77 -12.32
N SER A 53 51.33 1.82 -12.16
CA SER A 53 49.93 2.11 -11.81
C SER A 53 49.79 2.83 -10.46
N GLN A 54 50.59 2.45 -9.46
CA GLN A 54 50.59 3.13 -8.16
C GLN A 54 51.16 4.55 -8.25
N LEU A 55 52.26 4.73 -8.99
CA LEU A 55 52.85 6.06 -9.22
C LEU A 55 51.91 6.98 -10.01
N ASP A 56 51.25 6.47 -11.05
CA ASP A 56 50.27 7.22 -11.82
C ASP A 56 49.03 7.55 -10.98
N GLY A 57 48.60 6.63 -10.11
CA GLY A 57 47.53 6.87 -9.13
C GLY A 57 47.89 7.98 -8.13
N VAL A 58 49.10 7.94 -7.55
CA VAL A 58 49.59 8.97 -6.61
C VAL A 58 49.75 10.32 -7.31
N ARG A 59 50.31 10.34 -8.52
CA ARG A 59 50.48 11.56 -9.31
C ARG A 59 49.12 12.21 -9.64
N THR A 60 48.16 11.39 -10.06
CA THR A 60 46.80 11.86 -10.37
C THR A 60 46.12 12.37 -9.10
N GLY A 61 46.24 11.64 -7.98
CA GLY A 61 45.70 12.04 -6.68
C GLY A 61 46.28 13.36 -6.19
N LEU A 62 47.59 13.57 -6.31
CA LEU A 62 48.24 14.84 -5.96
C LEU A 62 47.78 15.99 -6.86
N SER A 63 47.65 15.75 -8.17
CA SER A 63 47.12 16.77 -9.08
C SER A 63 45.68 17.14 -8.76
N GLN A 64 44.83 16.16 -8.42
CA GLN A 64 43.45 16.40 -8.02
C GLN A 64 43.36 17.16 -6.69
N LEU A 65 44.19 16.82 -5.70
CA LEU A 65 44.26 17.54 -4.44
C LEU A 65 44.72 18.98 -4.63
N HIS A 66 45.70 19.21 -5.51
CA HIS A 66 46.16 20.56 -5.83
C HIS A 66 45.06 21.39 -6.50
N ASN A 67 44.36 20.80 -7.47
CA ASN A 67 43.22 21.46 -8.12
C ASN A 67 42.10 21.77 -7.13
N ALA A 68 41.72 20.80 -6.29
CA ALA A 68 40.70 21.01 -5.25
C ALA A 68 41.08 22.14 -4.27
N LEU A 69 42.37 22.26 -3.94
CA LEU A 69 42.85 23.34 -3.09
C LEU A 69 42.73 24.71 -3.76
N ASN A 70 42.96 24.78 -5.08
CA ASN A 70 42.75 26.01 -5.85
C ASN A 70 41.24 26.32 -5.98
N ASP A 71 40.41 25.32 -6.28
CA ASP A 71 38.95 25.47 -6.35
C ASP A 71 38.39 26.00 -5.02
N VAL A 72 38.88 25.50 -3.88
CA VAL A 72 38.47 26.00 -2.56
C VAL A 72 38.85 27.47 -2.35
N LYS A 73 40.03 27.90 -2.84
CA LYS A 73 40.43 29.31 -2.76
C LYS A 73 39.54 30.19 -3.63
N ASP A 74 39.22 29.74 -4.84
CA ASP A 74 38.34 30.45 -5.77
C ASP A 74 36.91 30.57 -5.21
N ILE A 75 36.42 29.51 -4.57
CA ILE A 75 35.14 29.52 -3.85
C ILE A 75 35.18 30.49 -2.67
N GLN A 76 36.27 30.52 -1.90
CA GLN A 76 36.42 31.47 -0.78
C GLN A 76 36.40 32.93 -1.25
N GLN A 77 37.08 33.23 -2.36
CA GLN A 77 37.06 34.57 -2.96
C GLN A 77 35.65 34.93 -3.46
N SER A 78 35.02 34.02 -4.21
CA SER A 78 33.65 34.21 -4.70
C SER A 78 32.65 34.43 -3.56
N LEU A 79 32.80 33.70 -2.44
CA LEU A 79 31.96 33.87 -1.26
C LEU A 79 32.21 35.22 -0.56
N ALA A 80 33.46 35.69 -0.52
CA ALA A 80 33.80 37.00 0.01
C ALA A 80 33.18 38.12 -0.84
N ASP A 81 33.22 37.99 -2.17
CA ASP A 81 32.60 38.93 -3.10
C ASP A 81 31.08 38.96 -2.94
N VAL A 82 30.42 37.78 -2.89
CA VAL A 82 28.97 37.69 -2.61
C VAL A 82 28.62 38.29 -1.26
N SER A 83 29.42 38.06 -0.22
CA SER A 83 29.19 38.68 1.09
C SER A 83 29.33 40.20 1.04
N LYS A 84 30.23 40.73 0.22
CA LYS A 84 30.41 42.17 0.04
C LYS A 84 29.24 42.77 -0.72
N ASP A 85 28.82 42.14 -1.81
CA ASP A 85 27.68 42.56 -2.63
C ASP A 85 26.37 42.50 -1.84
N TRP A 86 26.19 41.48 -0.98
CA TRP A 86 25.05 41.40 -0.07
C TRP A 86 24.99 42.57 0.92
N ARG A 87 26.13 42.95 1.52
CA ARG A 87 26.20 44.11 2.42
C ARG A 87 25.88 45.42 1.69
N GLN A 88 26.35 45.58 0.47
CA GLN A 88 26.01 46.74 -0.37
C GLN A 88 24.54 46.72 -0.80
N SER A 89 23.98 45.53 -1.04
CA SER A 89 22.57 45.32 -1.34
C SER A 89 21.67 45.66 -0.16
N ILE A 90 22.08 45.40 1.09
CA ILE A 90 21.31 45.82 2.28
C ILE A 90 21.14 47.33 2.33
N ASN A 91 22.20 48.11 2.06
CA ASN A 91 22.13 49.57 2.06
C ASN A 91 21.22 50.12 0.94
N THR A 92 21.12 49.42 -0.19
CA THR A 92 20.18 49.77 -1.27
C THR A 92 18.76 49.26 -1.02
N ILE A 93 18.58 48.17 -0.26
CA ILE A 93 17.26 47.72 0.20
C ILE A 93 16.66 48.72 1.19
N GLU A 94 17.47 49.34 2.06
CA GLU A 94 17.01 50.42 2.93
C GLU A 94 16.51 51.64 2.14
N SER A 95 17.21 52.03 1.06
CA SER A 95 16.75 53.13 0.20
C SER A 95 15.53 52.79 -0.66
N LEU A 96 15.25 51.50 -0.88
CA LEU A 96 14.06 50.99 -1.58
C LEU A 96 12.87 50.73 -0.64
N LYS A 97 12.95 51.10 0.64
CA LYS A 97 11.85 50.92 1.59
C LYS A 97 10.55 51.56 1.10
N ASP A 98 10.62 52.78 0.56
CA ASP A 98 9.45 53.49 0.03
C ASP A 98 8.84 52.77 -1.18
N VAL A 99 9.68 52.18 -2.05
CA VAL A 99 9.23 51.37 -3.18
C VAL A 99 8.58 50.08 -2.68
N LYS A 100 9.14 49.44 -1.67
CA LYS A 100 8.56 48.25 -1.03
C LYS A 100 7.19 48.56 -0.41
N ASP A 101 7.09 49.67 0.31
CA ASP A 101 5.84 50.11 0.95
C ASP A 101 4.78 50.43 -0.11
N ALA A 102 5.17 51.10 -1.21
CA ALA A 102 4.29 51.33 -2.36
C ALA A 102 3.86 50.02 -3.05
N VAL A 103 4.76 49.05 -3.21
CA VAL A 103 4.44 47.73 -3.78
C VAL A 103 3.46 46.96 -2.88
N VAL A 104 3.63 47.03 -1.55
CA VAL A 104 2.68 46.43 -0.60
C VAL A 104 1.31 47.08 -0.74
N GLN A 105 1.22 48.41 -0.81
CA GLN A 105 -0.04 49.12 -1.02
C GLN A 105 -0.68 48.77 -2.37
N HIS A 106 0.10 48.74 -3.45
CA HIS A 106 -0.39 48.34 -4.77
C HIS A 106 -0.86 46.88 -4.80
N SER A 107 -0.15 45.97 -4.14
CA SER A 107 -0.57 44.58 -3.99
C SER A 107 -1.88 44.45 -3.21
N GLN A 108 -2.04 45.23 -2.14
CA GLN A 108 -3.27 45.25 -1.35
C GLN A 108 -4.45 45.79 -2.16
N LEU A 109 -4.25 46.90 -2.89
CA LEU A 109 -5.28 47.48 -3.75
C LEU A 109 -5.64 46.56 -4.93
N ALA A 110 -4.65 45.90 -5.55
CA ALA A 110 -4.89 44.93 -6.61
C ALA A 110 -5.70 43.73 -6.09
N ALA A 111 -5.35 43.18 -4.93
CA ALA A 111 -6.12 42.13 -4.27
C ALA A 111 -7.53 42.60 -3.91
N ALA A 112 -7.70 43.83 -3.43
CA ALA A 112 -9.02 44.39 -3.16
C ALA A 112 -9.88 44.51 -4.43
N VAL A 113 -9.32 44.99 -5.55
CA VAL A 113 -10.01 45.12 -6.83
C VAL A 113 -10.39 43.75 -7.42
N GLU A 114 -9.51 42.76 -7.31
CA GLU A 114 -9.81 41.39 -7.75
C GLU A 114 -10.90 40.75 -6.89
N ASN A 115 -10.79 40.86 -5.56
CA ASN A 115 -11.78 40.34 -4.63
C ASN A 115 -13.13 41.06 -4.74
N LEU A 116 -13.16 42.35 -5.09
CA LEU A 116 -14.41 43.10 -5.31
C LEU A 116 -15.27 42.47 -6.41
N LYS A 117 -14.67 42.07 -7.54
CA LYS A 117 -15.39 41.38 -8.62
C LYS A 117 -16.02 40.06 -8.14
N ASN A 118 -15.28 39.33 -7.29
CA ASN A 118 -15.76 38.07 -6.73
C ASN A 118 -16.88 38.29 -5.71
N ILE A 119 -16.79 39.32 -4.86
CA ILE A 119 -17.82 39.68 -3.87
C ILE A 119 -19.17 39.97 -4.55
N PHE A 120 -19.23 40.84 -5.57
CA PHE A 120 -20.51 41.12 -6.22
C PHE A 120 -21.14 39.91 -6.92
N SER A 121 -20.32 38.92 -7.31
CA SER A 121 -20.75 37.73 -8.02
C SER A 121 -21.16 36.58 -7.08
N VAL A 122 -20.86 36.64 -5.77
CA VAL A 122 -21.12 35.52 -4.83
C VAL A 122 -22.58 35.08 -4.82
N PRO A 123 -23.59 35.97 -4.69
CA PRO A 123 -24.99 35.53 -4.63
C PRO A 123 -25.45 34.82 -5.91
N GLU A 124 -24.98 35.29 -7.07
CA GLU A 124 -25.28 34.68 -8.37
C GLU A 124 -24.62 33.30 -8.50
N ILE A 125 -23.33 33.20 -8.17
CA ILE A 125 -22.60 31.92 -8.18
C ILE A 125 -23.23 30.93 -7.19
N VAL A 126 -23.69 31.39 -6.03
CA VAL A 126 -24.38 30.55 -5.04
C VAL A 126 -25.66 29.95 -5.63
N ARG A 127 -26.50 30.78 -6.26
CA ARG A 127 -27.74 30.34 -6.90
C ARG A 127 -27.45 29.35 -8.03
N GLU A 128 -26.51 29.67 -8.92
CA GLU A 128 -26.13 28.77 -10.00
C GLU A 128 -25.54 27.45 -9.51
N THR A 129 -24.78 27.48 -8.40
CA THR A 129 -24.23 26.27 -7.79
C THR A 129 -25.35 25.40 -7.22
N GLN A 130 -26.36 26.01 -6.61
CA GLN A 130 -27.55 25.29 -6.15
C GLN A 130 -28.29 24.62 -7.31
N ASP A 131 -28.55 25.35 -8.39
CA ASP A 131 -29.19 24.80 -9.60
C ASP A 131 -28.41 23.59 -10.16
N LEU A 132 -27.07 23.67 -10.18
CA LEU A 132 -26.20 22.57 -10.63
C LEU A 132 -26.24 21.35 -9.69
N ILE A 133 -26.38 21.56 -8.38
CA ILE A 133 -26.55 20.47 -7.40
C ILE A 133 -27.90 19.78 -7.66
N GLU A 134 -28.97 20.55 -7.83
CA GLU A 134 -30.31 20.03 -8.12
C GLU A 134 -30.38 19.25 -9.45
N GLN A 135 -29.63 19.70 -10.46
CA GLN A 135 -29.50 19.01 -11.75
C GLN A 135 -28.58 17.78 -11.72
N GLY A 136 -27.88 17.51 -10.61
CA GLY A 136 -26.94 16.40 -10.49
C GLY A 136 -25.60 16.62 -11.21
N ALA A 137 -25.29 17.84 -11.64
CA ALA A 137 -24.01 18.22 -12.27
C ALA A 137 -22.90 18.45 -11.21
N LEU A 138 -22.65 17.43 -10.39
CA LEU A 138 -21.88 17.52 -9.13
C LEU A 138 -20.45 18.05 -9.30
N LEU A 139 -19.76 17.72 -10.40
CA LEU A 139 -18.39 18.21 -10.66
C LEU A 139 -18.35 19.72 -10.95
N GLN A 140 -19.35 20.24 -11.67
CA GLN A 140 -19.43 21.66 -11.98
C GLN A 140 -19.83 22.45 -10.74
N ALA A 141 -20.80 21.93 -9.97
CA ALA A 141 -21.16 22.48 -8.67
C ALA A 141 -19.96 22.53 -7.72
N HIS A 142 -19.20 21.44 -7.62
CA HIS A 142 -18.00 21.36 -6.79
C HIS A 142 -16.94 22.39 -7.21
N ARG A 143 -16.74 22.61 -8.50
CA ARG A 143 -15.80 23.63 -9.00
C ARG A 143 -16.20 25.04 -8.55
N LYS A 144 -17.46 25.43 -8.75
CA LYS A 144 -17.96 26.74 -8.34
C LYS A 144 -17.89 26.92 -6.81
N LEU A 145 -18.25 25.88 -6.06
CA LEU A 145 -18.11 25.87 -4.60
C LEU A 145 -16.64 26.05 -4.17
N MET A 146 -15.71 25.37 -4.83
CA MET A 146 -14.27 25.50 -4.55
C MET A 146 -13.78 26.94 -4.80
N ASP A 147 -14.24 27.59 -5.88
CA ASP A 147 -13.87 28.98 -6.18
C ASP A 147 -14.39 29.95 -5.11
N LEU A 148 -15.60 29.72 -4.59
CA LEU A 148 -16.17 30.47 -3.45
C LEU A 148 -15.39 30.24 -2.15
N GLU A 149 -15.10 28.98 -1.81
CA GLU A 149 -14.31 28.63 -0.63
C GLU A 149 -12.89 29.20 -0.70
N CYS A 150 -12.23 29.13 -1.87
CA CYS A 150 -10.92 29.74 -2.08
C CYS A 150 -10.94 31.26 -1.90
N SER A 151 -11.99 31.93 -2.39
CA SER A 151 -12.15 33.37 -2.22
C SER A 151 -12.34 33.74 -0.74
N ARG A 152 -13.24 33.03 -0.04
CA ARG A 152 -13.46 33.19 1.40
C ARG A 152 -12.17 32.98 2.19
N ASP A 153 -11.53 31.83 1.99
CA ASP A 153 -10.35 31.42 2.76
C ASP A 153 -9.15 32.34 2.47
N GLY A 154 -9.04 32.86 1.25
CA GLY A 154 -8.06 33.87 0.87
C GLY A 154 -8.26 35.20 1.61
N LEU A 155 -9.50 35.70 1.65
CA LEU A 155 -9.85 36.92 2.40
C LEU A 155 -9.61 36.74 3.90
N MET A 156 -9.99 35.59 4.47
CA MET A 156 -9.72 35.29 5.88
C MET A 156 -8.22 35.22 6.15
N TYR A 157 -7.43 34.60 5.27
CA TYR A 157 -5.99 34.52 5.48
C TYR A 157 -5.31 35.89 5.42
N GLU A 158 -5.67 36.75 4.46
CA GLU A 158 -5.13 38.11 4.39
C GLU A 158 -5.51 38.93 5.63
N GLN A 159 -6.75 38.81 6.12
CA GLN A 159 -7.16 39.43 7.37
C GLN A 159 -6.33 38.91 8.56
N TYR A 160 -6.11 37.59 8.64
CA TYR A 160 -5.30 36.98 9.70
C TYR A 160 -3.85 37.49 9.70
N ARG A 161 -3.28 37.70 8.51
CA ARG A 161 -1.92 38.24 8.36
C ARG A 161 -1.81 39.69 8.79
N MET A 162 -2.85 40.49 8.56
CA MET A 162 -2.89 41.90 8.93
C MET A 162 -3.13 42.07 10.43
N ASP A 163 -4.15 41.42 10.96
CA ASP A 163 -4.51 41.47 12.38
C ASP A 163 -5.18 40.15 12.83
N SER A 164 -4.39 39.27 13.42
CA SER A 164 -4.86 37.99 13.95
C SER A 164 -5.86 38.12 15.11
N GLY A 165 -5.95 39.28 15.76
CA GLY A 165 -6.85 39.56 16.87
C GLY A 165 -8.21 40.13 16.46
N ASN A 166 -8.38 40.52 15.19
CA ASN A 166 -9.61 41.15 14.71
C ASN A 166 -10.71 40.12 14.40
N THR A 167 -11.36 39.66 15.46
CA THR A 167 -12.45 38.70 15.40
C THR A 167 -13.70 39.25 14.69
N ARG A 168 -13.90 40.58 14.69
CA ARG A 168 -15.09 41.20 14.09
C ARG A 168 -15.09 41.05 12.57
N ASP A 169 -14.00 41.42 11.92
CA ASP A 169 -13.88 41.33 10.47
C ASP A 169 -13.85 39.87 9.99
N MET A 170 -13.23 38.99 10.77
CA MET A 170 -13.33 37.54 10.55
C MET A 170 -14.77 37.02 10.60
N THR A 171 -15.57 37.52 11.55
CA THR A 171 -16.98 37.14 11.68
C THR A 171 -17.82 37.71 10.54
N LEU A 172 -17.52 38.93 10.07
CA LEU A 172 -18.19 39.53 8.91
C LEU A 172 -17.94 38.75 7.63
N ILE A 173 -16.69 38.36 7.36
CA ILE A 173 -16.35 37.52 6.20
C ILE A 173 -17.05 36.17 6.32
N HIS A 174 -17.02 35.55 7.49
CA HIS A 174 -17.71 34.29 7.73
C HIS A 174 -19.23 34.41 7.51
N GLY A 175 -19.86 35.49 7.99
CA GLY A 175 -21.28 35.75 7.81
C GLY A 175 -21.67 35.95 6.35
N TYR A 176 -20.88 36.73 5.60
CA TYR A 176 -21.11 36.98 4.18
C TYR A 176 -21.05 35.70 3.34
N PHE A 177 -20.07 34.84 3.61
CA PHE A 177 -19.93 33.55 2.95
C PHE A 177 -20.73 32.41 3.59
N GLY A 178 -21.65 32.71 4.51
CA GLY A 178 -22.43 31.69 5.25
C GLY A 178 -23.19 30.72 4.34
N SER A 179 -23.72 31.21 3.21
CA SER A 179 -24.40 30.38 2.20
C SER A 179 -23.47 29.33 1.56
N THR A 180 -22.16 29.56 1.54
CA THR A 180 -21.15 28.62 1.02
C THR A 180 -21.10 27.34 1.86
N GLN A 181 -21.27 27.45 3.18
CA GLN A 181 -21.32 26.27 4.05
C GLN A 181 -22.57 25.44 3.76
N GLY A 182 -23.73 26.09 3.59
CA GLY A 182 -24.97 25.42 3.21
C GLY A 182 -24.86 24.68 1.87
N LEU A 183 -24.21 25.29 0.86
CA LEU A 183 -23.94 24.62 -0.41
C LEU A 183 -23.00 23.42 -0.27
N SER A 184 -21.95 23.54 0.56
CA SER A 184 -21.05 22.41 0.84
C SER A 184 -21.81 21.26 1.50
N ASP A 185 -22.72 21.55 2.43
CA ASP A 185 -23.51 20.53 3.10
C ASP A 185 -24.52 19.88 2.15
N GLU A 186 -25.16 20.65 1.27
CA GLU A 186 -26.10 20.11 0.27
C GLU A 186 -25.40 19.26 -0.79
N LEU A 187 -24.24 19.72 -1.29
CA LEU A 187 -23.39 18.92 -2.17
C LEU A 187 -23.01 17.61 -1.47
N ALA A 188 -22.55 17.68 -0.23
CA ALA A 188 -22.16 16.50 0.55
C ALA A 188 -23.32 15.51 0.68
N LYS A 189 -24.56 15.97 0.98
CA LYS A 189 -25.74 15.10 1.01
C LYS A 189 -25.94 14.35 -0.31
N GLN A 190 -25.83 15.03 -1.46
CA GLN A 190 -25.95 14.38 -2.77
C GLN A 190 -24.84 13.33 -2.98
N LEU A 191 -23.59 13.62 -2.59
CA LEU A 191 -22.49 12.64 -2.64
C LEU A 191 -22.80 11.40 -1.79
N TRP A 192 -23.31 11.59 -0.57
CA TRP A 192 -23.66 10.51 0.35
C TRP A 192 -24.81 9.66 -0.17
N MET A 193 -25.84 10.27 -0.77
CA MET A 193 -26.95 9.53 -1.40
C MET A 193 -26.46 8.64 -2.55
N VAL A 194 -25.53 9.13 -3.38
CA VAL A 194 -24.95 8.34 -4.47
C VAL A 194 -24.11 7.18 -3.91
N LEU A 195 -23.33 7.41 -2.86
CA LEU A 195 -22.50 6.38 -2.21
C LEU A 195 -23.33 5.31 -1.50
N GLN A 196 -24.41 5.69 -0.83
CA GLN A 196 -25.38 4.74 -0.24
C GLN A 196 -26.01 3.82 -1.28
N ARG A 197 -26.14 4.30 -2.52
CA ARG A 197 -26.66 3.52 -3.65
C ARG A 197 -25.56 3.00 -4.58
N SER A 198 -24.30 3.04 -4.15
CA SER A 198 -23.12 2.78 -5.00
C SER A 198 -23.22 1.51 -5.83
N LEU A 199 -23.66 0.39 -5.26
CA LEU A 199 -23.81 -0.88 -5.97
C LEU A 199 -24.89 -0.87 -7.06
N VAL A 200 -25.93 -0.04 -6.92
CA VAL A 200 -26.96 0.15 -7.95
C VAL A 200 -26.50 1.18 -8.98
N THR A 201 -25.89 2.27 -8.50
CA THR A 201 -25.34 3.33 -9.35
C THR A 201 -24.31 2.76 -10.32
N VAL A 202 -23.37 1.93 -9.86
CA VAL A 202 -22.34 1.30 -10.70
C VAL A 202 -22.93 0.41 -11.80
N ARG A 203 -24.10 -0.22 -11.57
CA ARG A 203 -24.76 -1.02 -12.61
C ARG A 203 -25.43 -0.16 -13.68
N ARG A 204 -25.94 1.02 -13.31
CA ARG A 204 -26.72 1.90 -14.21
C ARG A 204 -25.84 2.94 -14.89
N ASP A 205 -25.04 3.64 -14.10
CA ASP A 205 -24.15 4.71 -14.52
C ASP A 205 -22.88 4.77 -13.64
N PRO A 206 -21.81 4.07 -14.03
CA PRO A 206 -20.52 4.15 -13.34
C PRO A 206 -19.91 5.56 -13.30
N THR A 207 -20.25 6.43 -14.25
CA THR A 207 -19.62 7.75 -14.39
C THR A 207 -20.02 8.69 -13.25
N LEU A 208 -21.23 8.54 -12.73
CA LEU A 208 -21.70 9.26 -11.56
C LEU A 208 -20.88 8.90 -10.31
N LEU A 209 -20.60 7.61 -10.08
CA LEU A 209 -19.77 7.19 -8.95
C LEU A 209 -18.33 7.70 -9.10
N VAL A 210 -17.75 7.59 -10.30
CA VAL A 210 -16.43 8.16 -10.58
C VAL A 210 -16.39 9.65 -10.27
N SER A 211 -17.44 10.39 -10.63
CA SER A 211 -17.55 11.82 -10.35
C SER A 211 -17.53 12.11 -8.84
N VAL A 212 -18.27 11.34 -8.04
CA VAL A 212 -18.27 11.46 -6.57
C VAL A 212 -16.89 11.15 -5.99
N VAL A 213 -16.27 10.04 -6.39
CA VAL A 213 -14.93 9.64 -5.90
C VAL A 213 -13.88 10.68 -6.27
N ARG A 214 -13.96 11.27 -7.48
CA ARG A 214 -13.06 12.35 -7.91
C ARG A 214 -13.19 13.60 -7.07
N ILE A 215 -14.41 13.98 -6.67
CA ILE A 215 -14.65 15.11 -5.77
C ILE A 215 -13.99 14.85 -4.41
N ILE A 216 -14.19 13.66 -3.84
CA ILE A 216 -13.62 13.27 -2.54
C ILE A 216 -12.09 13.29 -2.57
N GLU A 217 -11.46 12.71 -3.61
CA GLU A 217 -10.00 12.75 -3.79
C GLU A 217 -9.47 14.18 -3.90
N ARG A 218 -10.23 15.06 -4.57
CA ARG A 218 -9.84 16.47 -4.72
C ARG A 218 -9.92 17.22 -3.39
N GLU A 219 -10.97 16.99 -2.61
CA GLU A 219 -11.11 17.55 -1.26
C GLU A 219 -10.00 17.06 -0.31
N GLU A 220 -9.66 15.77 -0.34
CA GLU A 220 -8.56 15.21 0.44
C GLU A 220 -7.19 15.82 0.07
N LYS A 221 -7.00 16.14 -1.21
CA LYS A 221 -5.81 16.86 -1.68
C LYS A 221 -5.78 18.31 -1.23
N ILE A 222 -6.94 18.97 -1.13
CA ILE A 222 -7.07 20.33 -0.61
C ILE A 222 -6.77 20.34 0.90
N ASP A 223 -7.34 19.40 1.65
CA ASP A 223 -7.10 19.26 3.08
C ASP A 223 -5.60 19.05 3.40
N ARG A 224 -4.91 18.18 2.65
CA ARG A 224 -3.45 18.02 2.77
C ARG A 224 -2.69 19.32 2.54
N ARG A 225 -3.03 20.08 1.49
CA ARG A 225 -2.38 21.38 1.21
C ARG A 225 -2.60 22.40 2.33
N ILE A 226 -3.80 22.42 2.92
CA ILE A 226 -4.13 23.32 4.03
C ILE A 226 -3.34 22.92 5.28
N LEU A 227 -3.25 21.62 5.58
CA LEU A 227 -2.46 21.12 6.70
C LEU A 227 -0.97 21.40 6.56
N ASP A 228 -0.43 21.34 5.34
CA ASP A 228 0.97 21.72 5.08
C ASP A 228 1.18 23.24 5.21
N ARG A 229 0.24 24.06 4.72
CA ARG A 229 0.28 25.52 4.94
C ARG A 229 0.18 25.89 6.41
N LYS A 230 -0.64 25.19 7.20
CA LYS A 230 -0.75 25.39 8.66
C LYS A 230 0.60 25.30 9.35
N LYS A 231 1.49 24.38 8.93
CA LYS A 231 2.83 24.24 9.51
C LYS A 231 3.69 25.50 9.31
N GLN A 232 3.43 26.26 8.24
CA GLN A 232 4.17 27.47 7.90
C GLN A 232 3.51 28.74 8.43
N THR A 233 2.17 28.83 8.38
CA THR A 233 1.43 30.07 8.63
C THR A 233 0.63 30.07 9.93
N GLY A 234 0.41 28.91 10.56
CA GLY A 234 -0.46 28.76 11.74
C GLY A 234 -1.96 28.88 11.47
N PHE A 235 -2.37 29.36 10.29
CA PHE A 235 -3.77 29.60 9.93
C PHE A 235 -4.44 28.36 9.34
N VAL A 236 -5.70 28.12 9.73
CA VAL A 236 -6.58 27.10 9.13
C VAL A 236 -7.94 27.73 8.90
N PRO A 237 -8.52 27.63 7.69
CA PRO A 237 -9.88 28.07 7.44
C PRO A 237 -10.91 27.30 8.27
N PRO A 238 -12.06 27.91 8.61
CA PRO A 238 -13.12 27.23 9.33
C PRO A 238 -13.70 26.07 8.52
N GLY A 239 -13.96 24.94 9.18
CA GLY A 239 -14.51 23.73 8.56
C GLY A 239 -13.51 22.81 7.86
N ARG A 240 -12.20 23.06 8.02
CA ARG A 240 -11.11 22.23 7.48
C ARG A 240 -10.31 21.56 8.61
N PRO A 241 -9.84 20.30 8.45
CA PRO A 241 -10.07 19.41 7.30
C PRO A 241 -11.49 18.82 7.30
N LYS A 242 -12.00 18.48 6.11
CA LYS A 242 -13.36 17.94 5.93
C LYS A 242 -13.43 16.42 6.13
N ASN A 243 -12.32 15.71 5.91
CA ASN A 243 -12.16 14.25 6.03
C ASN A 243 -13.22 13.44 5.27
N TRP A 244 -13.52 13.85 4.02
CA TRP A 244 -14.57 13.20 3.24
C TRP A 244 -14.23 11.75 2.84
N LYS A 245 -12.94 11.40 2.77
CA LYS A 245 -12.51 10.03 2.54
C LYS A 245 -12.95 9.09 3.67
N GLU A 246 -12.74 9.49 4.92
CA GLU A 246 -13.15 8.71 6.10
C GLU A 246 -14.67 8.56 6.13
N LYS A 247 -15.41 9.65 5.90
CA LYS A 247 -16.88 9.64 5.83
C LYS A 247 -17.41 8.74 4.71
N MET A 248 -16.75 8.72 3.55
CA MET A 248 -17.11 7.83 2.44
C MET A 248 -17.03 6.36 2.86
N PHE A 249 -15.92 5.95 3.50
CA PHE A 249 -15.78 4.57 3.98
C PHE A 249 -16.81 4.21 5.06
N ALA A 250 -17.08 5.13 6.00
CA ALA A 250 -18.13 4.92 7.00
C ALA A 250 -19.53 4.78 6.37
N ILE A 251 -19.83 5.52 5.30
CA ILE A 251 -21.10 5.38 4.56
C ILE A 251 -21.18 4.05 3.83
N LEU A 252 -20.09 3.60 3.20
CA LEU A 252 -20.03 2.29 2.55
C LEU A 252 -20.23 1.17 3.57
N GLU A 253 -19.58 1.25 4.72
CA GLU A 253 -19.73 0.29 5.82
C GLU A 253 -21.19 0.23 6.30
N ARG A 254 -21.77 1.40 6.60
CA ARG A 254 -23.19 1.50 7.00
C ARG A 254 -24.13 0.94 5.92
N THR A 255 -23.83 1.17 4.66
CA THR A 255 -24.64 0.65 3.53
C THR A 255 -24.61 -0.87 3.50
N VAL A 256 -23.46 -1.49 3.73
CA VAL A 256 -23.31 -2.95 3.82
C VAL A 256 -24.09 -3.49 5.00
N THR A 257 -23.94 -2.89 6.19
CA THR A 257 -24.65 -3.30 7.41
C THR A 257 -26.16 -3.20 7.26
N THR A 258 -26.68 -2.04 6.84
CA THR A 258 -28.12 -1.83 6.61
C THR A 258 -28.69 -2.79 5.57
N ARG A 259 -27.89 -3.20 4.59
CA ARG A 259 -28.34 -4.17 3.57
C ARG A 259 -28.48 -5.58 4.14
N ILE A 260 -27.56 -6.01 5.01
CA ILE A 260 -27.64 -7.31 5.67
C ILE A 260 -28.80 -7.32 6.69
N GLU A 261 -28.95 -6.25 7.48
CA GLU A 261 -30.06 -6.09 8.42
C GLU A 261 -31.42 -6.07 7.72
N GLY A 262 -31.54 -5.27 6.65
CA GLY A 262 -32.78 -5.12 5.87
C GLY A 262 -33.19 -6.35 5.07
N THR A 263 -32.40 -7.43 5.10
CA THR A 263 -32.72 -8.73 4.48
C THR A 263 -33.64 -9.59 5.34
N GLN A 264 -33.93 -9.20 6.59
CA GLN A 264 -34.94 -9.86 7.43
C GLN A 264 -36.36 -9.50 7.00
N ALA A 265 -36.91 -10.26 6.05
CA ALA A 265 -38.32 -10.14 5.66
C ALA A 265 -39.25 -11.08 6.45
N ASP A 266 -38.73 -12.24 6.86
CA ASP A 266 -39.53 -13.30 7.49
C ASP A 266 -39.25 -13.35 9.00
N THR A 267 -40.30 -13.18 9.81
CA THR A 267 -40.22 -13.37 11.26
C THR A 267 -40.42 -14.84 11.61
N ARG A 268 -39.91 -15.25 12.77
CA ARG A 268 -40.09 -16.60 13.35
C ARG A 268 -41.54 -17.08 13.36
N GLU A 269 -42.50 -16.15 13.48
CA GLU A 269 -43.94 -16.41 13.53
C GLU A 269 -44.55 -16.70 12.15
N SER A 270 -43.91 -16.23 11.07
CA SER A 270 -44.43 -16.32 9.71
C SER A 270 -44.00 -17.60 8.96
N ASP A 271 -42.81 -18.13 9.26
CA ASP A 271 -42.26 -19.29 8.56
C ASP A 271 -41.35 -20.13 9.48
N LYS A 272 -41.59 -21.44 9.54
CA LYS A 272 -40.74 -22.39 10.28
C LYS A 272 -39.34 -22.53 9.67
N MET A 273 -39.16 -22.16 8.41
CA MET A 273 -37.87 -22.16 7.71
C MET A 273 -37.28 -20.76 7.56
N TRP A 274 -37.77 -19.77 8.33
CA TRP A 274 -37.35 -18.37 8.22
C TRP A 274 -35.82 -18.21 8.26
N LEU A 275 -35.13 -18.92 9.17
CA LEU A 275 -33.67 -18.80 9.32
C LEU A 275 -32.91 -19.34 8.10
N VAL A 276 -33.35 -20.48 7.54
CA VAL A 276 -32.73 -21.05 6.33
C VAL A 276 -32.92 -20.11 5.15
N ARG A 277 -34.13 -19.56 4.96
CA ARG A 277 -34.43 -18.60 3.90
C ARG A 277 -33.62 -17.32 4.09
N HIS A 278 -33.58 -16.78 5.30
CA HIS A 278 -32.82 -15.58 5.63
C HIS A 278 -31.33 -15.73 5.29
N LEU A 279 -30.71 -16.82 5.73
CA LEU A 279 -29.30 -17.11 5.48
C LEU A 279 -28.99 -17.30 3.97
N GLU A 280 -29.89 -17.95 3.24
CA GLU A 280 -29.76 -18.15 1.80
C GLU A 280 -29.91 -16.85 1.01
N ILE A 281 -30.85 -15.98 1.40
CA ILE A 281 -31.03 -14.67 0.80
C ILE A 281 -29.80 -13.78 1.07
N ILE A 282 -29.28 -13.77 2.30
CA ILE A 282 -28.03 -13.07 2.65
C ILE A 282 -26.89 -13.58 1.76
N ARG A 283 -26.69 -14.90 1.66
CA ARG A 283 -25.65 -15.51 0.83
C ARG A 283 -25.73 -15.02 -0.62
N LYS A 284 -26.93 -15.05 -1.20
CA LYS A 284 -27.16 -14.62 -2.59
C LYS A 284 -26.86 -13.14 -2.77
N TYR A 285 -27.34 -12.27 -1.88
CA TYR A 285 -27.09 -10.83 -1.99
C TYR A 285 -25.61 -10.47 -1.85
N VAL A 286 -24.91 -11.08 -0.88
CA VAL A 286 -23.48 -10.83 -0.69
C VAL A 286 -22.69 -11.26 -1.92
N LEU A 287 -22.98 -12.43 -2.50
CA LEU A 287 -22.31 -12.87 -3.72
C LEU A 287 -22.59 -11.95 -4.90
N ASP A 288 -23.86 -11.61 -5.15
CA ASP A 288 -24.25 -10.72 -6.24
C ASP A 288 -23.60 -9.33 -6.12
N ASP A 289 -23.46 -8.83 -4.89
CA ASP A 289 -22.81 -7.55 -4.61
C ASP A 289 -21.30 -7.63 -4.78
N LEU A 290 -20.64 -8.67 -4.27
CA LEU A 290 -19.19 -8.85 -4.40
C LEU A 290 -18.78 -9.06 -5.86
N ILE A 291 -19.59 -9.75 -6.66
CA ILE A 291 -19.38 -9.90 -8.11
C ILE A 291 -19.39 -8.52 -8.78
N VAL A 292 -20.36 -7.68 -8.44
CA VAL A 292 -20.47 -6.32 -9.00
C VAL A 292 -19.37 -5.40 -8.49
N ALA A 293 -18.99 -5.54 -7.22
CA ALA A 293 -17.88 -4.82 -6.65
C ALA A 293 -16.59 -5.15 -7.41
N LYS A 294 -16.30 -6.44 -7.62
CA LYS A 294 -15.11 -6.93 -8.34
C LYS A 294 -15.07 -6.47 -9.79
N ASN A 295 -16.18 -6.61 -10.51
CA ASN A 295 -16.19 -6.44 -11.96
C ASN A 295 -16.38 -4.98 -12.40
N LEU A 296 -17.17 -4.21 -11.66
CA LEU A 296 -17.57 -2.85 -12.08
C LEU A 296 -17.08 -1.77 -11.11
N MET A 297 -17.21 -2.00 -9.79
CA MET A 297 -16.88 -0.97 -8.80
C MET A 297 -15.39 -0.71 -8.71
N VAL A 298 -14.53 -1.72 -8.83
CA VAL A 298 -13.06 -1.56 -8.82
C VAL A 298 -12.58 -0.53 -9.85
N GLN A 299 -13.22 -0.47 -11.03
CA GLN A 299 -12.84 0.47 -12.09
C GLN A 299 -13.19 1.94 -11.76
N CYS A 300 -14.08 2.15 -10.79
CA CYS A 300 -14.54 3.49 -10.40
C CYS A 300 -13.62 4.17 -9.37
N PHE A 301 -12.74 3.41 -8.71
CA PHE A 301 -11.88 3.90 -7.63
C PHE A 301 -10.40 3.87 -8.02
N PRO A 302 -9.57 4.77 -7.46
CA PRO A 302 -8.12 4.66 -7.59
C PRO A 302 -7.56 3.35 -7.01
N PRO A 303 -6.49 2.77 -7.58
CA PRO A 303 -5.93 1.49 -7.11
C PRO A 303 -5.54 1.47 -5.63
N HIS A 304 -5.02 2.60 -5.12
CA HIS A 304 -4.56 2.73 -3.74
C HIS A 304 -5.68 2.73 -2.69
N TYR A 305 -6.96 2.76 -3.11
CA TYR A 305 -8.10 2.60 -2.21
C TYR A 305 -8.37 1.15 -1.84
N GLU A 306 -7.83 0.17 -2.59
CA GLU A 306 -8.07 -1.27 -2.39
C GLU A 306 -9.57 -1.59 -2.16
N ILE A 307 -10.47 -0.96 -2.92
CA ILE A 307 -11.91 -0.88 -2.60
C ILE A 307 -12.57 -2.26 -2.45
N PHE A 308 -12.17 -3.24 -3.27
CA PHE A 308 -12.70 -4.59 -3.20
C PHE A 308 -12.33 -5.30 -1.89
N LYS A 309 -11.07 -5.15 -1.44
CA LYS A 309 -10.59 -5.73 -0.18
C LYS A 309 -11.29 -5.08 1.01
N ASN A 310 -11.45 -3.76 0.98
CA ASN A 310 -12.17 -3.03 2.02
C ASN A 310 -13.66 -3.43 2.06
N LEU A 311 -14.33 -3.52 0.92
CA LEU A 311 -15.72 -4.02 0.85
C LEU A 311 -15.83 -5.46 1.35
N LEU A 312 -14.94 -6.35 0.93
CA LEU A 312 -14.91 -7.72 1.41
C LEU A 312 -14.79 -7.78 2.95
N SER A 313 -13.90 -6.98 3.52
CA SER A 313 -13.75 -6.87 4.98
C SER A 313 -15.01 -6.34 5.66
N MET A 314 -15.65 -5.31 5.08
CA MET A 314 -16.90 -4.76 5.60
C MET A 314 -18.05 -5.79 5.57
N TYR A 315 -18.20 -6.53 4.46
CA TYR A 315 -19.18 -7.62 4.36
C TYR A 315 -18.88 -8.74 5.34
N HIS A 316 -17.62 -9.15 5.47
CA HIS A 316 -17.24 -10.19 6.42
C HIS A 316 -17.53 -9.78 7.87
N GLN A 317 -17.18 -8.55 8.24
CA GLN A 317 -17.47 -8.01 9.58
C GLN A 317 -18.97 -7.94 9.85
N ALA A 318 -19.75 -7.39 8.91
CA ALA A 318 -21.20 -7.26 9.07
C ALA A 318 -21.90 -8.63 9.11
N LEU A 319 -21.45 -9.61 8.32
CA LEU A 319 -21.91 -10.99 8.42
C LEU A 319 -21.55 -11.61 9.77
N SER A 320 -20.32 -11.44 10.25
CA SER A 320 -19.88 -11.96 11.54
C SER A 320 -20.72 -11.39 12.69
N THR A 321 -20.94 -10.07 12.70
CA THR A 321 -21.81 -9.41 13.68
C THR A 321 -23.22 -9.98 13.62
N ARG A 322 -23.80 -10.11 12.42
CA ARG A 322 -25.14 -10.68 12.25
C ARG A 322 -25.23 -12.14 12.72
N MET A 323 -24.21 -12.95 12.46
CA MET A 323 -24.16 -14.33 12.96
C MET A 323 -24.04 -14.39 14.48
N GLN A 324 -23.28 -13.48 15.09
CA GLN A 324 -23.17 -13.38 16.54
C GLN A 324 -24.49 -12.96 17.19
N GLU A 325 -25.20 -12.00 16.60
CA GLU A 325 -26.56 -11.62 17.01
C GLU A 325 -27.51 -12.82 16.98
N LEU A 326 -27.58 -13.52 15.83
CA LEU A 326 -28.40 -14.73 15.68
C LEU A 326 -28.03 -15.82 16.69
N ALA A 327 -26.74 -16.01 17.01
CA ALA A 327 -26.30 -16.99 18.01
C ALA A 327 -26.56 -16.54 19.46
N SER A 328 -26.78 -15.25 19.69
CA SER A 328 -27.13 -14.71 21.00
C SER A 328 -28.61 -14.91 21.33
N GLU A 329 -29.47 -14.91 20.31
CA GLU A 329 -30.90 -15.20 20.41
C GLU A 329 -31.17 -16.65 20.90
N ASP A 330 -32.32 -16.87 21.55
CA ASP A 330 -32.73 -18.21 21.99
C ASP A 330 -33.26 -19.02 20.79
N LEU A 331 -32.32 -19.64 20.05
CA LEU A 331 -32.62 -20.51 18.92
C LEU A 331 -33.18 -21.87 19.38
N GLU A 332 -34.16 -22.38 18.64
CA GLU A 332 -34.64 -23.76 18.78
C GLU A 332 -33.64 -24.77 18.18
N ALA A 333 -33.71 -26.04 18.58
CA ALA A 333 -32.76 -27.07 18.15
C ALA A 333 -32.70 -27.25 16.61
N ASN A 334 -33.83 -27.15 15.91
CA ASN A 334 -33.91 -27.19 14.44
C ASN A 334 -33.22 -25.98 13.76
N GLU A 335 -33.25 -24.82 14.40
CA GLU A 335 -32.62 -23.59 13.90
C GLU A 335 -31.11 -23.60 14.13
N ILE A 336 -30.68 -24.13 15.27
CA ILE A 336 -29.25 -24.38 15.55
C ILE A 336 -28.67 -25.32 14.49
N VAL A 337 -29.36 -26.43 14.18
CA VAL A 337 -28.95 -27.34 13.09
C VAL A 337 -28.92 -26.63 11.74
N SER A 338 -29.91 -25.78 11.45
CA SER A 338 -30.00 -25.05 10.19
C SER A 338 -28.85 -24.04 10.02
N LEU A 339 -28.55 -23.27 11.07
CA LEU A 339 -27.43 -22.33 11.11
C LEU A 339 -26.10 -23.05 10.93
N LEU A 340 -25.90 -24.14 11.68
CA LEU A 340 -24.70 -24.96 11.60
C LEU A 340 -24.54 -25.60 10.21
N THR A 341 -25.63 -26.11 9.64
CA THR A 341 -25.64 -26.67 8.28
C THR A 341 -25.32 -25.61 7.23
N TRP A 342 -25.84 -24.39 7.38
CA TRP A 342 -25.53 -23.28 6.46
C TRP A 342 -24.06 -22.87 6.54
N VAL A 343 -23.50 -22.76 7.76
CA VAL A 343 -22.07 -22.51 7.97
C VAL A 343 -21.26 -23.62 7.30
N LEU A 344 -21.55 -24.90 7.56
CA LEU A 344 -20.86 -26.02 6.93
C LEU A 344 -20.98 -26.04 5.40
N ASN A 345 -22.17 -25.81 4.85
CA ASN A 345 -22.40 -25.80 3.41
C ASN A 345 -21.65 -24.65 2.72
N THR A 346 -21.52 -23.53 3.43
CA THR A 346 -20.66 -22.42 2.99
C THR A 346 -19.19 -22.87 3.01
N TYR A 347 -18.72 -23.44 4.12
CA TYR A 347 -17.32 -23.88 4.25
C TYR A 347 -16.92 -25.04 3.34
N THR A 348 -17.82 -25.97 3.05
CA THR A 348 -17.57 -27.06 2.09
C THR A 348 -17.46 -26.53 0.66
N ARG A 349 -18.25 -25.52 0.29
CA ARG A 349 -18.06 -24.82 -0.99
C ARG A 349 -16.76 -24.01 -1.02
N TYR A 350 -16.43 -23.33 0.07
CA TYR A 350 -15.13 -22.67 0.24
C TYR A 350 -13.97 -23.65 0.14
N LYS A 351 -14.15 -24.90 0.59
CA LYS A 351 -13.17 -25.98 0.43
C LYS A 351 -12.94 -26.31 -1.04
N ASP A 352 -14.00 -26.55 -1.80
CA ASP A 352 -13.91 -26.86 -3.23
C ASP A 352 -13.23 -25.72 -4.00
N GLU A 353 -13.52 -24.47 -3.62
CA GLU A 353 -12.94 -23.27 -4.24
C GLU A 353 -11.48 -23.04 -3.81
N ALA A 354 -11.12 -23.35 -2.57
CA ALA A 354 -9.74 -23.39 -2.10
C ALA A 354 -8.91 -24.47 -2.81
N GLN A 355 -9.54 -25.59 -3.17
CA GLN A 355 -8.89 -26.66 -3.94
C GLN A 355 -8.59 -26.19 -5.37
N LEU A 356 -9.54 -25.53 -6.03
CA LEU A 356 -9.31 -24.90 -7.34
C LEU A 356 -8.18 -23.87 -7.27
N TYR A 357 -8.15 -23.06 -6.20
CA TYR A 357 -7.11 -22.06 -5.98
C TYR A 357 -5.72 -22.66 -5.76
N LYS A 358 -5.65 -23.81 -5.05
CA LYS A 358 -4.43 -24.63 -4.94
C LYS A 358 -3.99 -25.15 -6.30
N GLU A 359 -4.89 -25.75 -7.08
CA GLU A 359 -4.57 -26.27 -8.41
C GLU A 359 -4.09 -25.16 -9.36
N GLU A 360 -4.67 -23.97 -9.29
CA GLU A 360 -4.24 -22.81 -10.08
C GLU A 360 -2.84 -22.32 -9.68
N HIS A 361 -2.56 -22.22 -8.38
CA HIS A 361 -1.24 -21.87 -7.87
C HIS A 361 -0.16 -22.88 -8.28
N LEU A 362 -0.48 -24.18 -8.19
CA LEU A 362 0.43 -25.25 -8.61
C LEU A 362 0.68 -25.23 -10.13
N ARG A 363 -0.27 -24.74 -10.94
CA ARG A 363 -0.08 -24.53 -12.39
C ARG A 363 0.81 -23.32 -12.69
N ASN A 364 0.71 -22.25 -11.91
CA ASN A 364 1.57 -21.08 -12.05
C ASN A 364 1.87 -20.46 -10.69
N ARG A 365 3.05 -20.71 -10.12
CA ARG A 365 3.41 -20.22 -8.77
C ARG A 365 3.44 -18.69 -8.64
N GLN A 366 3.38 -17.93 -9.73
CA GLN A 366 3.21 -16.47 -9.69
C GLN A 366 1.76 -16.01 -9.54
N HIS A 367 0.78 -16.90 -9.77
CA HIS A 367 -0.64 -16.61 -9.73
C HIS A 367 -1.40 -17.76 -9.04
N PRO A 368 -2.08 -17.52 -7.92
CA PRO A 368 -2.29 -16.23 -7.26
C PRO A 368 -1.14 -15.86 -6.29
N GLN A 369 -0.79 -14.56 -6.24
CA GLN A 369 0.35 -14.03 -5.47
C GLN A 369 0.28 -14.24 -3.95
N CYS A 370 -0.93 -14.42 -3.40
CA CYS A 370 -1.16 -14.50 -1.95
C CYS A 370 -1.57 -15.90 -1.47
N TYR A 371 -1.17 -16.96 -2.18
CA TYR A 371 -1.60 -18.34 -1.91
C TYR A 371 -1.41 -18.74 -0.44
N VAL A 372 -0.21 -18.53 0.11
CA VAL A 372 0.14 -18.90 1.49
C VAL A 372 -0.73 -18.14 2.51
N GLN A 373 -0.90 -16.82 2.35
CA GLN A 373 -1.70 -16.01 3.27
C GLN A 373 -3.18 -16.44 3.26
N TYR A 374 -3.72 -16.76 2.08
CA TYR A 374 -5.09 -17.26 1.96
C TYR A 374 -5.27 -18.64 2.60
N MET A 375 -4.35 -19.57 2.41
CA MET A 375 -4.41 -20.89 3.04
C MET A 375 -4.35 -20.81 4.57
N ILE A 376 -3.48 -19.95 5.12
CA ILE A 376 -3.40 -19.71 6.57
C ILE A 376 -4.71 -19.11 7.10
N ALA A 377 -5.29 -18.14 6.40
CA ALA A 377 -6.57 -17.55 6.79
C ALA A 377 -7.70 -18.59 6.83
N ILE A 378 -7.73 -19.52 5.85
CA ILE A 378 -8.71 -20.62 5.82
C ILE A 378 -8.54 -21.53 7.04
N ILE A 379 -7.32 -21.96 7.36
CA ILE A 379 -7.03 -22.83 8.51
C ILE A 379 -7.46 -22.14 9.81
N ASN A 380 -7.10 -20.86 9.98
CA ASN A 380 -7.46 -20.08 11.15
C ASN A 380 -8.98 -19.94 11.30
N ASN A 381 -9.70 -19.65 10.20
CA ASN A 381 -11.16 -19.58 10.22
C ASN A 381 -11.77 -20.93 10.63
N CYS A 382 -11.33 -22.06 10.06
CA CYS A 382 -11.83 -23.37 10.46
C CYS A 382 -11.66 -23.64 11.97
N GLN A 383 -10.54 -23.21 12.55
CA GLN A 383 -10.28 -23.34 13.99
C GLN A 383 -11.20 -22.45 14.83
N THR A 384 -11.37 -21.17 14.47
CA THR A 384 -12.27 -20.24 15.18
C THR A 384 -13.73 -20.72 15.14
N PHE A 385 -14.16 -21.27 14.01
CA PHE A 385 -15.51 -21.83 13.88
C PHE A 385 -15.68 -23.10 14.74
N LYS A 386 -14.67 -23.97 14.81
CA LYS A 386 -14.69 -25.12 15.72
C LYS A 386 -14.91 -24.69 17.17
N GLU A 387 -14.22 -23.64 17.62
CA GLU A 387 -14.39 -23.08 18.97
C GLU A 387 -15.80 -22.50 19.20
N SER A 388 -16.35 -21.82 18.19
CA SER A 388 -17.72 -21.28 18.24
C SER A 388 -18.78 -22.39 18.29
N ILE A 389 -18.60 -23.47 17.52
CA ILE A 389 -19.48 -24.65 17.55
C ILE A 389 -19.41 -25.32 18.92
N VAL A 390 -18.22 -25.48 19.50
CA VAL A 390 -18.05 -26.04 20.86
C VAL A 390 -18.74 -25.15 21.91
N SER A 391 -18.64 -23.83 21.77
CA SER A 391 -19.32 -22.87 22.65
C SER A 391 -20.85 -22.99 22.55
N LEU A 392 -21.39 -23.07 21.32
CA LEU A 392 -22.80 -23.31 21.03
C LEU A 392 -23.28 -24.65 21.62
N LYS A 393 -22.53 -25.75 21.40
CA LYS A 393 -22.82 -27.06 22.01
C LYS A 393 -22.89 -26.94 23.53
N ARG A 394 -21.97 -26.20 24.17
CA ARG A 394 -21.95 -26.00 25.61
C ARG A 394 -23.14 -25.18 26.13
N LYS A 395 -23.62 -24.19 25.36
CA LYS A 395 -24.76 -23.33 25.72
C LYS A 395 -26.09 -24.07 25.62
N TYR A 396 -26.29 -24.88 24.59
CA TYR A 396 -27.60 -25.52 24.31
C TYR A 396 -27.70 -27.00 24.71
N LEU A 397 -26.62 -27.80 24.70
CA LEU A 397 -26.68 -29.21 25.14
C LEU A 397 -26.57 -29.41 26.67
N LYS A 398 -26.41 -28.35 27.46
CA LYS A 398 -26.37 -28.49 28.93
C LYS A 398 -27.73 -28.69 29.58
N ASN A 399 -28.84 -28.44 28.88
CA ASN A 399 -30.17 -28.45 29.47
C ASN A 399 -31.01 -29.71 29.19
N ASP A 400 -30.65 -30.56 28.21
CA ASP A 400 -31.43 -31.75 27.84
C ASP A 400 -30.75 -33.06 28.28
N VAL A 401 -30.66 -33.30 29.59
CA VAL A 401 -30.35 -34.65 30.11
C VAL A 401 -31.59 -35.55 30.18
N GLU A 402 -32.79 -35.03 29.91
CA GLU A 402 -34.01 -35.83 29.88
C GLU A 402 -34.75 -35.64 28.55
N GLU A 403 -34.40 -36.46 27.57
CA GLU A 403 -35.23 -37.01 26.47
C GLU A 403 -34.43 -37.09 25.16
N GLY A 404 -33.77 -38.22 24.94
CA GLY A 404 -33.93 -39.07 23.76
C GLY A 404 -33.71 -38.54 22.34
N VAL A 405 -33.42 -37.26 22.08
CA VAL A 405 -33.17 -36.75 20.73
C VAL A 405 -31.66 -36.70 20.50
N SER A 406 -31.11 -37.85 20.11
CA SER A 406 -29.82 -37.87 19.44
C SER A 406 -30.00 -37.18 18.09
N LEU A 407 -29.78 -35.86 18.06
CA LEU A 407 -29.53 -35.12 16.84
C LEU A 407 -28.36 -35.81 16.15
N SER A 408 -28.68 -36.61 15.14
CA SER A 408 -27.71 -37.22 14.23
C SER A 408 -26.95 -36.09 13.55
N GLN A 409 -25.88 -35.64 14.19
CA GLN A 409 -24.98 -34.61 13.68
C GLN A 409 -24.39 -35.15 12.37
N PRO A 410 -24.58 -34.48 11.22
CA PRO A 410 -23.62 -34.66 10.15
C PRO A 410 -22.26 -34.25 10.71
N ASN A 411 -21.21 -35.03 10.42
CA ASN A 411 -19.87 -35.02 11.01
C ASN A 411 -19.14 -33.65 10.91
N MET A 412 -19.63 -32.63 11.62
CA MET A 412 -19.25 -31.22 11.48
C MET A 412 -17.80 -30.96 11.86
N ASP A 413 -17.40 -31.51 13.00
CA ASP A 413 -16.03 -31.44 13.49
C ASP A 413 -15.08 -32.12 12.48
N GLY A 414 -15.50 -33.24 11.89
CA GLY A 414 -14.76 -33.94 10.85
C GLY A 414 -14.60 -33.15 9.54
N ILE A 415 -15.61 -32.38 9.13
CA ILE A 415 -15.55 -31.55 7.91
C ILE A 415 -14.57 -30.39 8.10
N LEU A 416 -14.65 -29.66 9.22
CA LEU A 416 -13.73 -28.55 9.52
C LEU A 416 -12.29 -29.05 9.69
N ASP A 417 -12.10 -30.19 10.36
CA ASP A 417 -10.79 -30.81 10.51
C ASP A 417 -10.23 -31.29 9.15
N ALA A 418 -11.08 -31.81 8.26
CA ALA A 418 -10.67 -32.18 6.91
C ALA A 418 -10.22 -30.97 6.08
N ILE A 419 -10.94 -29.84 6.15
CA ILE A 419 -10.57 -28.60 5.45
C ILE A 419 -9.24 -28.06 5.97
N ALA A 420 -9.08 -27.96 7.30
CA ALA A 420 -7.85 -27.46 7.91
C ALA A 420 -6.65 -28.36 7.58
N LYS A 421 -6.83 -29.69 7.64
CA LYS A 421 -5.78 -30.66 7.31
C LYS A 421 -5.35 -30.57 5.84
N GLU A 422 -6.29 -30.37 4.93
CA GLU A 422 -6.03 -30.22 3.50
C GLU A 422 -5.31 -28.90 3.19
N GLY A 423 -5.71 -27.80 3.84
CA GLY A 423 -4.98 -26.52 3.77
C GLY A 423 -3.54 -26.63 4.29
N CYS A 424 -3.32 -27.32 5.42
CA CYS A 424 -1.99 -27.60 5.94
C CYS A 424 -1.16 -28.46 4.97
N SER A 425 -1.77 -29.45 4.30
CA SER A 425 -1.11 -30.26 3.28
C SER A 425 -0.67 -29.41 2.09
N GLY A 426 -1.53 -28.50 1.61
CA GLY A 426 -1.19 -27.58 0.52
C GLY A 426 -0.02 -26.65 0.86
N LEU A 427 0.04 -26.14 2.10
CA LEU A 427 1.18 -25.34 2.57
C LEU A 427 2.47 -26.16 2.67
N LEU A 428 2.38 -27.42 3.13
CA LEU A 428 3.53 -28.32 3.19
C LEU A 428 4.04 -28.68 1.79
N GLU A 429 3.15 -28.96 0.84
CA GLU A 429 3.50 -29.21 -0.56
C GLU A 429 4.26 -28.02 -1.16
N GLU A 430 3.86 -26.79 -0.85
CA GLU A 430 4.54 -25.60 -1.34
C GLU A 430 5.96 -25.45 -0.77
N VAL A 431 6.14 -25.75 0.52
CA VAL A 431 7.47 -25.80 1.15
C VAL A 431 8.32 -26.94 0.58
N PHE A 432 7.71 -28.08 0.27
CA PHE A 432 8.42 -29.22 -0.32
C PHE A 432 8.86 -28.96 -1.76
N LEU A 433 8.08 -28.24 -2.57
CA LEU A 433 8.48 -27.84 -3.92
C LEU A 433 9.75 -26.96 -3.92
N ASP A 434 9.89 -26.04 -2.95
CA ASP A 434 11.09 -25.23 -2.79
C ASP A 434 12.30 -26.06 -2.32
N LEU A 435 12.05 -27.02 -1.44
CA LEU A 435 13.05 -27.97 -0.98
C LEU A 435 13.49 -28.93 -2.09
N GLU A 436 12.60 -29.38 -2.96
CA GLU A 436 12.92 -30.26 -4.10
C GLU A 436 13.85 -29.58 -5.10
N VAL A 437 13.62 -28.29 -5.41
CA VAL A 437 14.56 -27.51 -6.25
C VAL A 437 15.94 -27.44 -5.59
N CYS A 438 16.00 -27.20 -4.28
CA CYS A 438 17.25 -27.17 -3.53
C CYS A 438 17.93 -28.56 -3.43
N LEU A 439 17.15 -29.63 -3.29
CA LEU A 439 17.62 -31.02 -3.20
C LEU A 439 18.09 -31.55 -4.57
N ALA A 440 17.46 -31.13 -5.66
CA ALA A 440 17.90 -31.41 -7.03
C ALA A 440 19.21 -30.68 -7.36
N LEU A 441 19.33 -29.39 -6.97
CA LEU A 441 20.56 -28.60 -7.12
C LEU A 441 21.71 -29.15 -6.28
N SER A 442 21.44 -29.66 -5.08
CA SER A 442 22.46 -30.24 -4.21
C SER A 442 22.85 -31.66 -4.63
N SER A 443 21.92 -32.51 -5.10
CA SER A 443 22.25 -33.81 -5.68
C SER A 443 23.14 -33.70 -6.91
N CYS A 444 22.89 -32.73 -7.79
CA CYS A 444 23.78 -32.44 -8.94
C CYS A 444 25.20 -32.00 -8.51
N ARG A 445 25.34 -31.25 -7.41
CA ARG A 445 26.66 -30.80 -6.90
C ARG A 445 27.38 -31.86 -6.06
N PHE A 446 26.64 -32.73 -5.38
CA PHE A 446 27.21 -33.73 -4.47
C PHE A 446 27.68 -34.99 -5.20
N TRP A 447 26.96 -35.43 -6.25
CA TRP A 447 27.37 -36.58 -7.06
C TRP A 447 28.46 -36.24 -8.10
N GLY A 448 28.54 -34.97 -8.56
CA GLY A 448 29.58 -34.50 -9.48
C GLY A 448 31.00 -34.39 -8.91
N ARG A 449 31.20 -34.57 -7.59
CA ARG A 449 32.53 -34.55 -6.94
C ARG A 449 33.11 -35.93 -6.65
N ARG A 450 32.42 -37.05 -6.93
CA ARG A 450 32.89 -38.38 -6.49
C ARG A 450 33.00 -39.49 -7.53
N MET A 451 32.75 -39.29 -8.83
CA MET A 451 33.20 -40.23 -9.86
C MET A 451 33.59 -39.52 -11.16
N GLY A 452 34.73 -39.92 -11.73
CA GLY A 452 35.32 -39.32 -12.92
C GLY A 452 34.73 -39.83 -14.23
N LEU A 453 34.39 -38.86 -15.10
CA LEU A 453 34.27 -38.90 -16.58
C LEU A 453 33.10 -39.69 -17.22
N PRO A 454 32.66 -39.36 -18.47
CA PRO A 454 32.70 -38.09 -19.20
C PRO A 454 31.35 -37.67 -19.86
N HIS A 455 31.25 -36.36 -20.18
CA HIS A 455 30.40 -35.75 -21.22
C HIS A 455 28.87 -35.98 -21.21
N CYS A 456 28.12 -34.95 -20.81
CA CYS A 456 26.81 -34.66 -21.40
C CYS A 456 26.78 -33.22 -21.91
N ARG A 457 26.57 -33.08 -23.23
CA ARG A 457 26.38 -31.81 -23.94
C ARG A 457 25.10 -31.15 -23.44
N LEU A 458 25.20 -29.89 -23.04
CA LEU A 458 24.07 -28.98 -22.99
C LEU A 458 23.62 -28.70 -24.43
N GLY A 459 22.49 -29.27 -24.82
CA GLY A 459 21.70 -28.87 -25.97
C GLY A 459 20.49 -28.08 -25.46
N HIS A 460 20.40 -26.83 -25.91
CA HIS A 460 19.25 -25.94 -25.79
C HIS A 460 17.92 -26.60 -26.15
N GLY A 461 16.83 -26.17 -25.50
CA GLY A 461 15.49 -26.29 -26.06
C GLY A 461 14.35 -26.13 -25.06
N LEU A 462 13.77 -24.92 -25.06
CA LEU A 462 12.45 -24.49 -24.54
C LEU A 462 12.30 -24.31 -23.02
#